data_AF-A0A352DSP6-F1
#
_entry.id   AF-A0A352DSP6-F1
#
_cell.length_a   1.000
_cell.length_b   1.000
_cell.length_c   1.000
_cell.angle_alpha   90.00
_cell.angle_beta   90.00
_cell.angle_gamma   90.00
#
_symmetry.space_group_name_H-M   'P 1'
#
loop_
_entity.id
_entity.type
_entity.pdbx_description
1 polymer ?
#
loop_
_entity_poly.entity_id
_entity_poly.type
_entity_poly.pdbx_seq_one_letter_code
_entity_poly.pdbx_strand_id
1 'polypeptide(L)'
;MHETPSAGAAERGTRLTPVLGAWQLWGLAVGLVISGEYFGWSYGWAQAGTLGFLVTTLFVAVMYTCFIFSFTELTTAIPDAGGPFAYARRAFGPLGGAIAGWATIVEFVFA
;
A
#
# COMPACT_ATOMS: atom_id res chain seq x y z
N MET A 1 -3.35 -54.49 -3.72
CA MET A 1 -3.54 -53.30 -2.87
C MET A 1 -2.84 -52.16 -3.60
N HIS A 2 -3.61 -51.39 -4.38
CA HIS A 2 -3.11 -50.25 -5.14
C HIS A 2 -2.77 -49.14 -4.14
N GLU A 3 -1.49 -48.85 -3.93
CA GLU A 3 -1.08 -47.62 -3.26
C GLU A 3 -1.06 -46.52 -4.31
N THR A 4 -2.08 -45.66 -4.28
CA THR A 4 -2.09 -44.39 -5.00
C THR A 4 -1.09 -43.45 -4.32
N PRO A 5 -0.04 -42.95 -5.03
CA PRO A 5 0.84 -41.94 -4.46
C PRO A 5 0.04 -40.67 -4.13
N SER A 6 0.12 -40.28 -2.86
CA SER A 6 -0.46 -39.07 -2.29
C SER A 6 -0.11 -37.82 -3.10
N ALA A 7 -1.10 -36.93 -3.25
CA ALA A 7 -1.09 -35.64 -3.94
C ALA A 7 -0.14 -34.58 -3.31
N GLY A 8 1.09 -34.93 -2.96
CA GLY A 8 2.07 -34.06 -2.29
C GLY A 8 3.17 -33.50 -3.21
N ALA A 9 3.09 -33.72 -4.53
CA ALA A 9 4.15 -33.33 -5.46
C ALA A 9 3.89 -32.01 -6.21
N ALA A 10 2.64 -31.55 -6.31
CA ALA A 10 2.26 -30.45 -7.21
C ALA A 10 2.37 -29.02 -6.62
N GLU A 11 2.47 -28.85 -5.30
CA GLU A 11 2.44 -27.50 -4.67
C GLU A 11 3.81 -26.84 -4.46
N ARG A 12 4.91 -27.46 -4.91
CA ARG A 12 6.27 -26.94 -4.65
C ARG A 12 6.79 -25.90 -5.66
N GLY A 13 5.99 -25.49 -6.65
CA GLY A 13 6.44 -24.68 -7.80
C GLY A 13 6.15 -23.17 -7.78
N THR A 14 5.39 -22.64 -6.81
CA THR A 14 4.84 -21.25 -6.92
C THR A 14 5.05 -20.40 -5.66
N ARG A 15 5.99 -20.77 -4.78
CA ARG A 15 6.29 -20.00 -3.56
C ARG A 15 7.59 -19.23 -3.73
N LEU A 16 7.49 -17.91 -3.81
CA LEU A 16 8.65 -17.03 -3.78
C LEU A 16 9.36 -17.13 -2.43
N THR A 17 10.68 -17.19 -2.44
CA THR A 17 11.48 -17.14 -1.21
C THR A 17 11.44 -15.71 -0.65
N PRO A 18 11.03 -15.50 0.61
CA PRO A 18 11.00 -14.17 1.20
C PRO A 18 12.44 -13.69 1.43
N VAL A 19 12.91 -12.79 0.54
CA VAL A 19 14.27 -12.22 0.58
C VAL A 19 14.32 -10.78 1.09
N LEU A 20 13.16 -10.10 1.15
CA LEU A 20 13.06 -8.72 1.65
C LEU A 20 12.86 -8.71 3.16
N GLY A 21 13.78 -8.07 3.88
CA GLY A 21 13.64 -7.74 5.29
C GLY A 21 12.93 -6.40 5.51
N ALA A 22 12.70 -6.07 6.78
CA ALA A 22 12.02 -4.84 7.16
C ALA A 22 12.72 -3.57 6.65
N TRP A 23 14.06 -3.55 6.65
CA TRP A 23 14.83 -2.38 6.22
C TRP A 23 14.73 -2.12 4.72
N GLN A 24 14.74 -3.19 3.91
CA GLN A 24 14.57 -3.09 2.46
C GLN A 24 13.15 -2.65 2.10
N LEU A 25 12.13 -3.18 2.79
CA LEU A 25 10.73 -2.76 2.61
C LEU A 25 10.52 -1.30 2.99
N TRP A 26 11.11 -0.85 4.11
CA TRP A 26 11.10 0.55 4.51
C TRP A 26 11.74 1.45 3.45
N GLY A 27 12.92 1.07 2.94
CA GLY A 27 13.62 1.83 1.91
C GLY A 27 12.82 1.96 0.61
N LEU A 28 12.14 0.90 0.18
CA LEU A 28 11.24 0.95 -0.98
C LEU A 28 10.06 1.90 -0.75
N ALA A 29 9.40 1.81 0.40
CA ALA A 29 8.26 2.65 0.72
C ALA A 29 8.65 4.14 0.82
N VAL A 30 9.73 4.44 1.53
CA VAL A 30 10.22 5.83 1.70
C VAL A 30 10.70 6.41 0.37
N GLY A 31 11.42 5.63 -0.44
CA GLY A 31 11.89 6.07 -1.75
C GLY A 31 10.74 6.44 -2.70
N LEU A 32 9.67 5.65 -2.69
CA LEU A 32 8.47 5.90 -3.48
C LEU A 32 7.74 7.18 -3.05
N VAL A 33 7.66 7.45 -1.74
CA VAL A 33 6.97 8.64 -1.22
C VAL A 33 7.77 9.92 -1.48
N ILE A 34 9.08 9.91 -1.22
CA ILE A 34 9.90 11.12 -1.32
C ILE A 34 10.11 11.55 -2.78
N SER A 35 10.08 10.63 -3.75
CA SER A 35 10.44 10.95 -5.14
C SER A 35 9.52 11.96 -5.84
N GLY A 36 8.28 12.13 -5.36
CA GLY A 36 7.26 12.91 -6.08
C GLY A 36 7.03 14.34 -5.57
N GLU A 37 7.35 14.66 -4.31
CA GLU A 37 6.67 15.78 -3.65
C GLU A 37 7.37 17.15 -3.77
N TYR A 38 8.55 17.25 -4.39
CA TYR A 38 9.37 18.48 -4.39
C TYR A 38 8.61 19.74 -4.83
N PHE A 39 7.82 19.64 -5.90
CA PHE A 39 7.00 20.76 -6.39
C PHE A 39 5.88 21.11 -5.41
N GLY A 40 5.23 20.12 -4.80
CA GLY A 40 4.19 20.34 -3.80
C GLY A 40 4.71 21.10 -2.59
N TRP A 41 5.89 20.74 -2.08
CA TRP A 41 6.54 21.45 -0.97
C TRP A 41 6.93 22.89 -1.36
N SER A 42 7.51 23.08 -2.55
CA SER A 42 7.94 24.40 -3.03
C SER A 42 6.77 25.36 -3.28
N TYR A 43 5.72 24.88 -3.96
CA TYR A 43 4.50 25.67 -4.20
C TYR A 43 3.70 25.89 -2.91
N GLY A 44 3.63 24.89 -2.04
CA GLY A 44 2.94 24.99 -0.75
C GLY A 44 3.53 26.10 0.11
N TRP A 45 4.86 26.19 0.20
CA TRP A 45 5.51 27.31 0.88
C TRP A 45 5.24 28.64 0.16
N ALA A 46 5.43 28.70 -1.16
CA ALA A 46 5.24 29.94 -1.92
C ALA A 46 3.83 30.52 -1.80
N GLN A 47 2.79 29.67 -1.72
CA GLN A 47 1.38 30.07 -1.64
C GLN A 47 0.93 30.34 -0.19
N ALA A 48 1.24 29.45 0.76
CA ALA A 48 0.71 29.51 2.12
C ALA A 48 1.59 30.32 3.09
N GLY A 49 2.85 30.62 2.72
CA GLY A 49 3.85 31.19 3.61
C GLY A 49 4.22 30.23 4.76
N THR A 50 5.20 30.60 5.58
CA THR A 50 5.76 29.68 6.58
C THR A 50 4.74 29.22 7.64
N LEU A 51 3.92 30.14 8.17
CA LEU A 51 2.94 29.79 9.20
C LEU A 51 1.77 28.97 8.63
N GLY A 52 1.23 29.38 7.48
CA GLY A 52 0.13 28.66 6.82
C GLY A 52 0.55 27.27 6.37
N PHE A 53 1.78 27.15 5.85
CA PHE A 53 2.36 25.86 5.48
C PHE A 53 2.56 24.97 6.70
N LEU A 54 3.12 25.48 7.80
CA LEU A 54 3.32 24.70 9.04
C LEU A 54 2.01 24.12 9.59
N VAL A 55 0.95 24.93 9.67
CA VAL A 55 -0.36 24.46 10.16
C VAL A 55 -0.94 23.40 9.22
N THR A 56 -0.87 23.62 7.92
CA THR A 56 -1.36 22.68 6.90
C THR A 56 -0.60 21.35 6.98
N THR A 57 0.73 21.39 7.04
CA THR A 57 1.57 20.21 7.18
C THR A 57 1.27 19.45 8.47
N LEU A 58 1.08 20.14 9.60
CA LEU A 58 0.75 19.48 10.86
C LEU A 58 -0.62 18.79 10.80
N PHE A 59 -1.62 19.46 10.23
CA PHE A 59 -2.96 18.89 10.06
C PHE A 59 -2.93 17.64 9.17
N VAL A 60 -2.26 17.73 8.02
CA VAL A 60 -2.09 16.59 7.10
C VAL A 60 -1.28 15.48 7.77
N ALA A 61 -0.24 15.80 8.54
CA ALA A 61 0.55 14.79 9.26
C ALA A 61 -0.29 14.01 10.28
N VAL A 62 -1.18 14.68 11.02
CA VAL A 62 -2.12 14.02 11.94
C VAL A 62 -3.07 13.09 11.18
N MET A 63 -3.66 13.59 10.09
CA MET A 63 -4.55 12.79 9.23
C MET A 63 -3.84 11.53 8.70
N TYR A 64 -2.63 11.67 8.14
CA TYR A 64 -1.83 10.55 7.65
C TYR A 64 -1.42 9.59 8.75
N THR A 65 -1.13 10.07 9.96
CA THR A 65 -0.81 9.21 11.11
C THR A 65 -1.99 8.29 11.45
N CYS A 66 -3.21 8.82 11.52
CA CYS A 66 -4.40 8.02 11.72
C CYS A 66 -4.59 6.99 10.59
N PHE A 67 -4.40 7.43 9.34
CA PHE A 67 -4.51 6.58 8.16
C PHE A 67 -3.51 5.42 8.17
N ILE A 68 -2.26 5.68 8.55
CA ILE A 68 -1.20 4.66 8.67
C ILE A 68 -1.61 3.58 9.68
N PHE A 69 -2.18 3.95 10.83
CA PHE A 69 -2.63 2.96 11.81
C PHE A 69 -3.79 2.10 11.29
N SER A 70 -4.76 2.70 10.61
CA SER A 70 -5.82 1.94 9.94
C SER A 70 -5.26 0.94 8.93
N PHE A 71 -4.31 1.35 8.08
CA PHE A 71 -3.68 0.45 7.11
C PHE A 71 -2.83 -0.64 7.77
N THR A 72 -2.18 -0.32 8.89
CA THR A 72 -1.41 -1.30 9.66
C THR A 72 -2.33 -2.39 10.22
N GLU A 73 -3.48 -2.02 10.79
CA GLU A 73 -4.49 -2.96 11.26
C GLU A 73 -4.97 -3.87 10.11
N LEU A 74 -5.33 -3.29 8.97
CA LEU A 74 -5.79 -4.05 7.80
C LEU A 74 -4.71 -4.97 7.22
N THR A 75 -3.45 -4.52 7.14
CA THR A 75 -2.33 -5.31 6.61
C THR A 75 -2.00 -6.51 7.51
N THR A 76 -2.10 -6.34 8.83
CA THR A 76 -1.89 -7.45 9.77
C THR A 76 -3.05 -8.44 9.77
N ALA A 77 -4.29 -7.96 9.56
CA ALA A 77 -5.49 -8.81 9.49
C ALA A 77 -5.63 -9.56 8.14
N ILE A 78 -5.07 -9.00 7.06
CA ILE A 78 -5.18 -9.52 5.69
C ILE A 78 -3.78 -9.54 5.06
N PRO A 79 -2.97 -10.59 5.30
CA PRO A 79 -1.59 -10.68 4.82
C PRO A 79 -1.52 -11.12 3.34
N ASP A 80 -2.29 -10.48 2.48
CA ASP A 80 -2.30 -10.69 1.04
C ASP A 80 -1.48 -9.60 0.34
N ALA A 81 -0.70 -9.98 -0.68
CA ALA A 81 0.13 -9.07 -1.49
C ALA A 81 -0.68 -8.17 -2.46
N GLY A 82 -1.95 -7.86 -2.14
CA GLY A 82 -2.88 -7.16 -3.03
C GLY A 82 -3.23 -5.73 -2.63
N GLY A 83 -2.71 -5.21 -1.51
CA GLY A 83 -2.90 -3.81 -1.09
C GLY A 83 -4.38 -3.40 -0.90
N PRO A 84 -4.75 -2.12 -1.15
CA PRO A 84 -6.11 -1.60 -0.95
C PRO A 84 -7.20 -2.40 -1.67
N PHE A 85 -6.87 -2.97 -2.82
CA PHE A 85 -7.75 -3.85 -3.59
C PHE A 85 -8.15 -5.11 -2.81
N ALA A 86 -7.19 -5.75 -2.13
CA ALA A 86 -7.47 -6.93 -1.31
C ALA A 86 -8.41 -6.58 -0.14
N TYR A 87 -8.22 -5.40 0.46
CA TYR A 87 -9.08 -4.91 1.53
C TYR A 87 -10.50 -4.63 1.04
N ALA A 88 -10.64 -3.91 -0.08
CA ALA A 88 -11.93 -3.58 -0.67
C ALA A 88 -12.68 -4.83 -1.15
N ARG A 89 -11.97 -5.79 -1.74
CA ARG A 89 -12.55 -7.09 -2.13
C ARG A 89 -13.06 -7.86 -0.92
N ARG A 90 -12.33 -7.84 0.20
CA ARG A 90 -12.73 -8.53 1.42
C ARG A 90 -13.89 -7.84 2.15
N ALA A 91 -13.95 -6.51 2.12
CA ALA A 91 -15.01 -5.73 2.77
C ALA A 91 -16.31 -5.65 1.95
N PHE A 92 -16.20 -5.50 0.62
CA PHE A 92 -17.32 -5.14 -0.26
C PHE A 92 -17.57 -6.16 -1.39
N GLY A 93 -16.84 -7.27 -1.41
CA GLY A 93 -16.98 -8.32 -2.42
C GLY A 93 -16.36 -7.97 -3.79
N PRO A 94 -16.67 -8.77 -4.83
CA PRO A 94 -16.00 -8.66 -6.14
C PRO A 94 -16.13 -7.30 -6.81
N LEU A 95 -17.29 -6.64 -6.71
CA LEU A 95 -17.54 -5.34 -7.31
C LEU A 95 -16.73 -4.22 -6.63
N GLY A 96 -16.71 -4.18 -5.31
CA GLY A 96 -15.90 -3.21 -4.57
C GLY A 96 -14.39 -3.40 -4.82
N GLY A 97 -13.95 -4.65 -4.93
CA GLY A 97 -12.61 -4.97 -5.39
C GLY A 97 -12.35 -4.43 -6.80
N ALA A 98 -13.24 -4.65 -7.77
CA ALA A 98 -13.06 -4.16 -9.13
C ALA A 98 -12.94 -2.62 -9.20
N ILE A 99 -13.80 -1.90 -8.48
CA ILE A 99 -13.77 -0.43 -8.42
C ILE A 99 -12.44 0.05 -7.83
N ALA A 100 -12.00 -0.53 -6.70
CA ALA A 100 -10.72 -0.19 -6.09
C ALA A 100 -9.55 -0.46 -7.04
N GLY A 101 -9.56 -1.59 -7.74
CA GLY A 101 -8.54 -1.92 -8.74
C GLY A 101 -8.46 -0.91 -9.88
N TRP A 102 -9.62 -0.49 -10.42
CA TRP A 102 -9.67 0.54 -11.45
C TRP A 102 -9.16 1.90 -10.95
N ALA A 103 -9.55 2.30 -9.73
CA ALA A 103 -9.07 3.54 -9.12
C ALA A 103 -7.55 3.52 -8.95
N THR A 104 -6.98 2.42 -8.48
CA THR A 104 -5.52 2.24 -8.33
C THR A 104 -4.78 2.31 -9.68
N ILE A 105 -5.35 1.75 -10.75
CA ILE A 105 -4.76 1.88 -12.10
C ILE A 105 -4.74 3.34 -12.54
N VAL A 106 -5.86 4.05 -12.36
CA VAL A 106 -5.95 5.49 -12.68
C VAL A 106 -4.92 6.28 -11.87
N GLU A 107 -4.83 6.03 -10.57
CA GLU A 107 -3.82 6.63 -9.69
C GLU A 107 -2.40 6.41 -10.22
N PHE A 108 -1.99 5.17 -10.52
CA PHE A 108 -0.65 4.90 -11.05
C PHE A 108 -0.36 5.47 -12.44
N VAL A 109 -1.38 5.79 -13.23
CA VAL A 109 -1.21 6.40 -14.56
C VAL A 109 -1.02 7.92 -14.45
N PHE A 110 -1.65 8.57 -13.46
CA PHE A 110 -1.63 10.03 -13.30
C PHE A 110 -0.71 10.54 -12.19
N ALA A 111 -0.29 9.67 -11.26
CA ALA A 111 0.69 9.98 -10.21
C ALA A 111 2.09 10.19 -10.80
#